data_AF-A0A2W4LIW3-F1
#
_entry.id   AF-A0A2W4LIW3-F1
#
_cell.length_a   1.000
_cell.length_b   1.000
_cell.length_c   1.000
_cell.angle_alpha   90.00
_cell.angle_beta   90.00
_cell.angle_gamma   90.00
#
_symmetry.space_group_name_H-M   'P 1'
#
loop_
_entity.id
_entity.type
_entity.pdbx_description
1 polymer ?
#
loop_
_entity_poly.entity_id
_entity_poly.type
_entity_poly.pdbx_seq_one_letter_code
_entity_poly.pdbx_strand_id
1 'polypeptide(L)'
;MNGPPDPTLEALWKRVVDHWDDDQAHSSFLEYCTSNDRLVEAAVRYRGMVGDHARSEVAKKRLESVTVLAMARFDALRRTERPAPGRAGSYMLITFFVLATIGLLAYLASTR
;
A
#
# COMPACT_ATOMS: atom_id res chain seq x y z
N MET A 1 -20.32 -6.27 3.17
CA MET A 1 -20.13 -7.46 2.30
C MET A 1 -19.46 -8.53 3.14
N ASN A 2 -20.23 -9.48 3.68
CA ASN A 2 -19.67 -10.67 4.32
C ASN A 2 -19.52 -11.71 3.20
N GLY A 3 -18.28 -12.08 2.86
CA GLY A 3 -18.03 -13.17 1.92
C GLY A 3 -18.55 -14.50 2.47
N PRO A 4 -18.61 -15.56 1.64
CA PRO A 4 -18.96 -16.90 2.13
C PRO A 4 -18.04 -17.31 3.30
N PRO A 5 -18.55 -18.10 4.27
CA PRO A 5 -17.75 -18.59 5.37
C PRO A 5 -16.56 -19.38 4.82
N ASP A 6 -15.38 -18.97 5.24
CA ASP A 6 -14.12 -19.54 4.77
C ASP A 6 -13.45 -20.29 5.91
N PRO A 7 -13.40 -21.62 5.82
CA PRO A 7 -12.84 -22.46 6.87
C PRO A 7 -11.35 -22.21 7.09
N THR A 8 -10.62 -21.74 6.07
CA THR A 8 -9.18 -21.45 6.17
C THR A 8 -8.94 -20.21 7.02
N LEU A 9 -9.72 -19.14 6.79
CA LEU A 9 -9.66 -17.92 7.58
C LEU A 9 -10.02 -18.18 9.05
N GLU A 10 -11.03 -19.00 9.30
CA GLU A 10 -11.42 -19.38 10.66
C GLU A 10 -10.33 -20.19 11.36
N ALA A 11 -9.71 -21.15 10.68
CA ALA A 11 -8.60 -21.93 11.22
C ALA A 11 -7.38 -21.06 11.56
N LEU A 12 -7.00 -20.15 10.67
CA LEU A 12 -5.89 -19.21 10.90
C LEU A 12 -6.15 -18.28 12.08
N TRP A 13 -7.37 -17.78 12.21
CA TRP A 13 -7.73 -16.93 13.33
C TRP A 13 -7.82 -17.70 14.65
N LYS A 14 -8.33 -18.92 14.63
CA LYS A 14 -8.30 -19.78 15.81
C LYS A 14 -6.86 -19.97 16.29
N ARG A 15 -5.92 -20.23 15.38
CA ARG A 15 -4.49 -20.32 15.72
C ARG A 15 -3.96 -19.04 16.36
N VAL A 16 -4.33 -17.87 15.85
CA VAL A 16 -3.98 -16.57 16.46
C VAL A 16 -4.53 -16.43 17.87
N VAL A 17 -5.79 -16.82 18.09
CA VAL A 17 -6.42 -16.73 19.42
C VAL A 17 -5.80 -17.72 20.41
N ASP A 18 -5.45 -18.92 19.93
CA ASP A 18 -4.82 -19.97 20.73
C ASP A 18 -3.35 -19.64 21.05
N HIS A 19 -2.66 -18.93 20.15
CA HIS A 19 -1.25 -18.54 20.25
C HIS A 19 -1.10 -17.03 20.05
N TRP A 20 -1.67 -16.25 20.97
CA TRP A 20 -1.73 -14.79 20.84
C TRP A 20 -0.37 -14.09 20.85
N ASP A 21 0.62 -14.66 21.53
CA ASP A 21 1.98 -14.10 21.56
C ASP A 21 2.85 -14.60 20.39
N ASP A 22 2.30 -15.43 19.50
CA ASP A 22 2.99 -15.93 18.31
C ASP A 22 2.84 -14.94 17.13
N ASP A 23 3.89 -14.17 16.89
CA ASP A 23 4.00 -13.26 15.76
C ASP A 23 3.78 -13.97 14.41
N GLN A 24 4.16 -15.25 14.28
CA GLN A 24 4.00 -16.02 13.05
C GLN A 24 2.53 -16.36 12.79
N ALA A 25 1.75 -16.64 13.84
CA ALA A 25 0.31 -16.86 13.72
C ALA A 25 -0.38 -15.59 13.18
N HIS A 26 -0.02 -14.43 13.74
CA HIS A 26 -0.54 -13.14 13.30
C HIS A 26 -0.15 -12.81 11.85
N SER A 27 1.10 -13.04 11.46
CA SER A 27 1.57 -12.76 10.10
C SER A 27 0.87 -13.64 9.08
N SER A 28 0.73 -14.94 9.37
CA SER A 28 0.07 -15.91 8.47
C SER A 28 -1.39 -15.54 8.23
N PHE A 29 -2.10 -15.11 9.27
CA PHE A 29 -3.47 -14.63 9.16
C PHE A 29 -3.57 -13.34 8.32
N LEU A 30 -2.70 -12.35 8.58
CA LEU A 30 -2.71 -11.08 7.85
C LEU A 30 -2.32 -11.25 6.37
N GLU A 31 -1.36 -12.12 6.08
CA GLU A 31 -0.97 -12.47 4.72
C GLU A 31 -2.14 -13.10 3.95
N TYR A 32 -2.84 -14.05 4.58
CA TYR A 32 -4.05 -14.64 4.00
C TYR A 32 -5.12 -13.59 3.71
N CYS A 33 -5.39 -12.69 4.66
CA CYS A 33 -6.34 -11.59 4.48
C CYS A 33 -5.92 -10.63 3.36
N THR A 34 -4.61 -10.39 3.21
CA THR A 34 -4.07 -9.49 2.18
C THR A 34 -4.21 -10.09 0.79
N SER A 35 -3.87 -11.37 0.63
CA SER A 35 -3.94 -12.08 -0.65
C SER A 35 -5.38 -12.31 -1.13
N ASN A 36 -6.35 -12.38 -0.22
CA ASN A 36 -7.75 -12.68 -0.55
C ASN A 36 -8.69 -11.45 -0.49
N ASP A 37 -8.18 -10.23 -0.37
CA ASP A 37 -8.98 -9.00 -0.24
C ASP A 37 -9.90 -8.94 1.01
N ARG A 38 -9.48 -9.60 2.11
CA ARG A 38 -10.27 -9.74 3.35
C ARG A 38 -9.71 -8.95 4.54
N LEU A 39 -8.99 -7.85 4.27
CA LEU A 39 -8.42 -6.98 5.31
C LEU A 39 -9.49 -6.37 6.24
N VAL A 40 -10.72 -6.16 5.73
CA VAL A 40 -11.84 -5.66 6.54
C VAL A 40 -12.19 -6.66 7.66
N GLU A 41 -12.15 -7.95 7.36
CA GLU A 41 -12.46 -8.98 8.36
C GLU A 41 -11.36 -9.09 9.43
N ALA A 42 -10.09 -8.94 9.02
CA ALA A 42 -8.99 -8.82 9.98
C ALA A 42 -9.21 -7.62 10.93
N ALA A 43 -9.59 -6.46 10.39
CA ALA A 43 -9.84 -5.27 11.19
C ALA A 43 -10.99 -5.47 12.20
N VAL A 44 -12.10 -6.11 11.80
CA VAL A 44 -13.22 -6.41 12.70
C VAL A 44 -12.79 -7.33 13.83
N ARG A 45 -12.05 -8.39 13.51
CA ARG A 45 -11.59 -9.38 14.50
C ARG A 45 -10.60 -8.77 15.51
N TYR A 46 -9.61 -8.00 15.04
CA TYR A 46 -8.68 -7.32 15.95
C TYR A 46 -9.37 -6.23 16.77
N ARG A 47 -10.31 -5.48 16.19
CA ARG A 47 -11.11 -4.48 16.93
C ARG A 47 -11.89 -5.12 18.07
N GLY A 48 -12.42 -6.32 17.87
CA GLY A 48 -13.08 -7.08 18.94
C GLY A 48 -12.16 -7.44 20.12
N MET A 49 -10.85 -7.55 19.89
CA MET A 49 -9.86 -7.90 20.91
C MET A 49 -9.25 -6.68 21.62
N VAL A 50 -9.48 -5.45 21.14
CA VAL A 50 -8.98 -4.22 21.79
C VAL A 50 -9.59 -3.99 23.18
N GLY A 51 -10.80 -4.50 23.42
CA GLY A 51 -11.47 -4.41 24.71
C GLY A 51 -10.91 -5.33 25.79
N ASP A 52 -10.09 -6.32 25.43
CA ASP A 52 -9.46 -7.26 26.36
C ASP A 52 -8.14 -6.68 26.89
N HIS A 53 -8.02 -6.52 28.21
CA HIS A 53 -6.87 -5.86 28.83
C HIS A 53 -5.54 -6.58 28.51
N ALA A 54 -5.54 -7.91 28.43
CA ALA A 54 -4.34 -8.69 28.14
C ALA A 54 -3.93 -8.63 26.66
N ARG A 55 -4.89 -8.42 25.76
CA ARG A 55 -4.71 -8.51 24.31
C ARG A 55 -4.73 -7.14 23.61
N SER A 56 -5.12 -6.10 24.33
CA SER A 56 -5.40 -4.77 23.80
C SER A 56 -4.23 -4.15 23.05
N GLU A 57 -3.02 -4.18 23.62
CA GLU A 57 -1.84 -3.54 23.01
C GLU A 57 -1.41 -4.24 21.72
N VAL A 58 -1.38 -5.57 21.72
CA VAL A 58 -1.08 -6.36 20.52
C VAL A 58 -2.17 -6.12 19.46
N ALA A 59 -3.45 -6.13 19.85
CA ALA A 59 -4.56 -5.88 18.94
C ALA A 59 -4.49 -4.50 18.28
N LYS A 60 -4.14 -3.44 19.04
CA LYS A 60 -3.94 -2.08 18.51
C LYS A 60 -2.80 -2.05 17.48
N LYS A 61 -1.64 -2.63 17.81
CA LYS A 61 -0.50 -2.72 16.89
C LYS A 61 -0.86 -3.46 15.59
N ARG A 62 -1.67 -4.52 15.68
CA ARG A 62 -2.15 -5.24 14.49
C ARG A 62 -3.15 -4.43 13.68
N LEU A 63 -4.03 -3.66 14.32
CA LEU A 63 -4.93 -2.75 13.61
C LEU A 63 -4.15 -1.70 12.80
N GLU A 64 -3.11 -1.10 13.38
CA GLU A 64 -2.23 -0.17 12.66
C GLU A 64 -1.58 -0.84 11.45
N SER A 65 -1.11 -2.08 11.62
CA SER A 65 -0.53 -2.87 10.53
C SER A 65 -1.55 -3.11 9.40
N VAL A 66 -2.80 -3.44 9.73
CA VAL A 66 -3.89 -3.58 8.75
C VAL A 66 -4.16 -2.26 8.01
N THR A 67 -4.13 -1.13 8.72
CA THR A 67 -4.31 0.21 8.11
C THR A 67 -3.20 0.52 7.12
N VAL A 68 -1.94 0.28 7.48
CA VAL A 68 -0.78 0.49 6.59
C VAL A 68 -0.89 -0.39 5.34
N LEU A 69 -1.26 -1.66 5.50
CA LEU A 69 -1.45 -2.59 4.37
C LEU A 69 -2.58 -2.13 3.44
N ALA A 70 -3.70 -1.66 4.00
CA ALA A 70 -4.81 -1.13 3.21
C ALA A 70 -4.40 0.13 2.41
N MET A 71 -3.66 1.05 3.03
CA MET A 71 -3.14 2.25 2.36
C MET A 71 -2.16 1.89 1.24
N ALA A 72 -1.23 0.97 1.50
CA ALA A 72 -0.26 0.51 0.51
C ALA A 72 -0.96 -0.12 -0.71
N ARG A 73 -2.02 -0.90 -0.49
CA ARG A 73 -2.83 -1.48 -1.56
C ARG A 73 -3.55 -0.40 -2.38
N PHE A 74 -4.13 0.60 -1.71
CA PHE A 74 -4.78 1.72 -2.39
C PHE A 74 -3.80 2.54 -3.25
N ASP A 75 -2.62 2.82 -2.73
CA ASP A 75 -1.56 3.51 -3.48
C ASP A 75 -1.06 2.69 -4.68
N ALA A 76 -0.96 1.38 -4.55
CA ALA A 76 -0.61 0.50 -5.66
C ALA A 76 -1.63 0.59 -6.80
N LEU A 77 -2.93 0.58 -6.47
CA LEU A 77 -4.01 0.78 -7.45
C LEU A 77 -3.94 2.17 -8.12
N ARG A 78 -3.62 3.22 -7.36
CA ARG A 78 -3.44 4.57 -7.94
C ARG A 78 -2.23 4.68 -8.87
N ARG A 79 -1.13 3.96 -8.58
CA ARG A 79 0.06 3.97 -9.43
C ARG A 79 -0.18 3.29 -10.77
N THR A 80 -1.01 2.26 -10.82
CA THR A 80 -1.39 1.63 -12.09
C THR A 80 -2.24 2.55 -13.00
N GLU A 81 -2.95 3.53 -12.43
CA GLU A 81 -3.76 4.49 -13.18
C GLU A 81 -3.00 5.74 -13.64
N ARG A 82 -1.86 6.07 -13.00
CA ARG A 82 -1.03 7.17 -13.49
C ARG A 82 -0.30 6.70 -14.76
N PRO A 83 -0.55 7.32 -15.94
CA PRO A 83 0.30 7.06 -17.08
C PRO A 83 1.73 7.42 -16.68
N ALA A 84 2.67 6.48 -16.83
CA ALA A 84 4.08 6.77 -16.63
C ALA A 84 4.41 8.06 -17.39
N PRO A 85 5.19 9.01 -16.82
CA PRO A 85 5.62 10.17 -17.59
C PRO A 85 6.37 9.65 -18.81
N GLY A 86 5.69 9.70 -19.97
CA GLY A 86 6.23 9.15 -21.19
C GLY A 86 7.55 9.86 -21.46
N ARG A 87 8.60 9.10 -21.82
CA ARG A 87 9.93 9.63 -22.19
C ARG A 87 9.82 10.83 -23.16
N ALA A 88 8.74 10.89 -23.95
CA ALA A 88 8.34 12.02 -24.79
C ALA A 88 8.33 13.39 -24.09
N GLY A 89 7.83 13.50 -22.86
CA GLY A 89 7.80 14.77 -22.12
C GLY A 89 9.19 15.26 -21.73
N SER A 90 10.11 14.33 -21.47
CA SER A 90 11.51 14.66 -21.18
C SER A 90 12.26 15.10 -22.44
N TYR A 91 12.04 14.45 -23.59
CA TYR A 91 12.62 14.88 -24.85
C TYR A 91 12.13 16.26 -25.29
N MET A 92 10.86 16.60 -25.05
CA MET A 92 10.29 17.90 -25.40
C MET A 92 10.91 19.07 -24.61
N LEU A 93 11.21 18.85 -23.32
CA LEU A 93 11.92 19.82 -22.49
C LEU A 93 13.38 19.99 -22.94
N ILE A 94 14.05 18.90 -23.28
CA ILE A 94 15.44 18.92 -23.77
C ILE A 94 15.52 19.67 -25.11
N THR A 95 14.65 19.38 -26.08
CA THR A 95 14.67 20.07 -27.37
C THR A 95 14.35 21.56 -27.22
N PHE A 96 13.42 21.93 -26.33
CA PHE A 96 13.14 23.35 -26.06
C PHE A 96 14.38 24.08 -25.51
N PHE A 97 15.07 23.49 -24.53
CA PHE A 97 16.29 24.08 -23.97
C PHE A 97 17.39 24.21 -25.03
N VAL A 98 17.62 23.17 -25.83
CA VAL A 98 18.61 23.18 -26.91
C VAL A 98 18.30 24.30 -27.93
N LEU A 99 17.05 24.41 -28.37
CA LEU A 99 16.64 25.44 -29.32
C LEU A 99 16.76 26.85 -28.75
N ALA A 100 16.39 27.06 -27.48
CA ALA A 100 16.54 28.34 -26.81
C ALA A 100 18.02 28.75 -26.70
N THR A 101 18.90 27.79 -26.40
CA THR A 101 20.35 28.05 -26.29
C THR A 101 20.95 28.40 -27.65
N ILE A 102 20.58 27.68 -28.71
CA ILE A 102 21.03 27.96 -30.08
C ILE A 102 20.55 29.34 -30.54
N GLY A 103 19.27 29.67 -30.30
CA GLY A 103 18.71 30.97 -30.65
C GLY A 103 19.41 32.13 -29.93
N LEU A 104 19.74 31.96 -28.65
CA LEU A 104 20.47 32.96 -27.87
C LEU A 104 21.90 33.17 -28.40
N LEU A 105 22.61 32.09 -28.75
CA LEU A 105 23.94 32.18 -29.34
C LEU A 105 23.93 32.86 -30.72
N ALA A 106 22.94 32.56 -31.55
CA ALA A 106 22.76 33.21 -32.85
C ALA A 106 22.45 34.71 -32.71
N TYR A 107 21.62 35.09 -31.74
CA TYR A 107 21.30 36.48 -31.44
C TYR A 107 22.54 37.27 -30.97
N LEU A 108 23.35 36.68 -30.09
CA LEU A 108 24.60 37.28 -29.62
C LEU A 108 25.65 37.40 -30.73
N ALA A 109 25.70 36.44 -31.66
CA ALA A 109 26.59 36.51 -32.83
C ALA A 109 26.14 37.57 -33.85
N SER A 110 24.84 37.79 -33.99
CA SER A 110 24.24 38.80 -34.89
C SER A 110 24.36 40.23 -34.36
N THR A 111 24.61 40.42 -33.06
CA THR A 111 24.71 41.75 -32.42
C THR A 111 26.16 42.24 -32.28
N ARG A 112 27.13 41.50 -32.81
CA ARG A 112 28.53 41.91 -33.01
C ARG A 112 28.77 42.32 -34.44
#